data_AF-A0A4P5Z0U9-F1
#
_entry.id   AF-A0A4P5Z0U9-F1
#
_cell.length_a   1.000
_cell.length_b   1.000
_cell.length_c   1.000
_cell.angle_alpha   90.00
_cell.angle_beta   90.00
_cell.angle_gamma   90.00
#
_symmetry.space_group_name_H-M   'P 1'
#
loop_
_entity.id
_entity.type
_entity.pdbx_description
1 polymer ?
#
loop_
_entity_poly.entity_id
_entity_poly.type
_entity_poly.pdbx_seq_one_letter_code
_entity_poly.pdbx_strand_id
1 'polypeptide(L)'
;MSFSRRISRPVITVSLGLLVLLAYGAGAIFWRTPNPIAWPQQWRADYHSRTCRATLRRIDIAIQEWALEHNAAGSTVVPTETIRERLEGQHVPACPSGGAYSVSTVEEPPRCSVPNHGL
;
A
#
# COMPACT_ATOMS: atom_id res chain seq x y z
N MET A 1 9.51 70.28 33.40
CA MET A 1 9.43 69.53 32.12
C MET A 1 8.45 68.38 32.30
N SER A 2 7.26 68.44 31.72
CA SER A 2 6.33 67.29 31.66
C SER A 2 5.52 67.40 30.38
N PHE A 3 5.99 66.72 29.34
CA PHE A 3 5.36 66.67 28.03
C PHE A 3 4.33 65.53 28.06
N SER A 4 3.15 65.82 28.59
CA SER A 4 2.02 64.89 28.54
C SER A 4 1.60 64.70 27.09
N ARG A 5 2.07 63.61 26.47
CA ARG A 5 1.62 63.19 25.13
C ARG A 5 0.16 62.75 25.26
N ARG A 6 -0.74 63.66 24.92
CA ARG A 6 -2.17 63.41 24.73
C ARG A 6 -2.33 62.57 23.47
N ILE A 7 -2.07 61.26 23.59
CA ILE A 7 -2.30 60.29 22.51
C ILE A 7 -3.82 60.24 22.31
N SER A 8 -4.26 60.72 21.16
CA SER A 8 -5.66 60.82 20.80
C SER A 8 -6.25 59.41 20.69
N ARG A 9 -7.30 59.16 21.47
CA ARG A 9 -8.14 57.94 21.46
C ARG A 9 -8.44 57.34 20.06
N PRO A 10 -8.62 58.10 18.96
CA PRO A 10 -8.81 57.51 17.63
C PRO A 10 -7.61 56.72 17.08
N VAL A 11 -6.38 57.01 17.50
CA VAL A 11 -5.19 56.32 16.97
C VAL A 11 -5.10 54.89 17.50
N ILE A 12 -5.55 54.65 18.73
CA ILE A 12 -5.54 53.33 19.38
C ILE A 12 -6.62 52.42 18.80
N THR A 13 -7.82 52.94 18.51
CA THR A 13 -8.92 52.16 17.92
C THR A 13 -8.66 51.78 16.46
N VAL A 14 -8.04 52.66 15.67
CA VAL A 14 -7.63 52.34 14.29
C VAL A 14 -6.54 51.27 14.26
N SER A 15 -5.59 51.33 15.20
CA SER A 15 -4.50 50.35 15.29
C SER A 15 -4.99 48.95 15.68
N LEU A 16 -5.92 48.86 16.64
CA LEU A 16 -6.55 47.59 17.03
C LEU A 16 -7.46 47.03 15.91
N GLY A 17 -8.21 47.89 15.21
CA GLY A 17 -9.03 47.47 14.07
C GLY A 17 -8.20 46.92 12.91
N LEU A 18 -7.04 47.53 12.61
CA LEU A 18 -6.12 47.05 11.58
C LEU A 18 -5.50 45.70 11.95
N LEU A 19 -5.13 45.50 13.22
CA LEU A 19 -4.58 44.22 13.70
C LEU A 19 -5.62 43.09 13.66
N VAL A 20 -6.87 43.37 14.00
CA VAL A 20 -7.98 42.40 13.88
C VAL A 20 -8.23 42.07 12.41
N LEU A 21 -8.25 43.05 11.50
CA LEU A 21 -8.43 42.79 10.08
C LEU A 21 -7.26 41.99 9.46
N LEU A 22 -6.02 42.23 9.88
CA LEU A 22 -4.86 41.44 9.45
C LEU A 22 -4.88 40.01 10.01
N ALA A 23 -5.36 39.82 11.24
CA ALA A 23 -5.54 38.49 11.84
C ALA A 23 -6.67 37.68 11.18
N TYR A 24 -7.72 38.35 10.68
CA TYR A 24 -8.87 37.71 10.03
C TYR A 24 -8.78 37.64 8.50
N GLY A 25 -7.89 38.42 7.86
CA GLY A 25 -7.68 38.41 6.40
C GLY A 25 -7.08 37.10 5.84
N ALA A 26 -6.57 36.21 6.69
CA ALA A 26 -6.01 34.91 6.31
C ALA A 26 -6.98 33.73 6.50
N GLY A 27 -8.27 33.97 6.73
CA GLY A 27 -9.27 32.91 7.01
C GLY A 27 -9.89 32.22 5.79
N ALA A 28 -9.63 32.69 4.56
CA ALA A 28 -10.40 32.27 3.38
C ALA A 28 -9.68 31.27 2.43
N ILE A 29 -8.52 30.73 2.80
CA ILE A 29 -7.76 29.78 1.95
C ILE A 29 -7.89 28.32 2.43
N PHE A 30 -8.48 28.07 3.60
CA PHE A 30 -8.54 26.73 4.20
C PHE A 30 -9.72 25.84 3.74
N TRP A 31 -10.72 26.37 3.03
CA TRP A 31 -11.93 25.61 2.63
C TRP A 31 -12.09 25.41 1.11
N ARG A 32 -11.03 25.67 0.34
CA ARG A 32 -10.96 25.36 -1.10
C ARG A 32 -9.78 24.44 -1.42
N THR A 33 -9.30 23.64 -0.46
CA THR A 33 -8.53 22.46 -0.82
C THR A 33 -9.54 21.39 -1.26
N PRO A 34 -9.54 20.95 -2.53
CA PRO A 34 -10.29 19.77 -2.89
C PRO A 34 -9.79 18.64 -1.98
N ASN A 35 -10.74 18.10 -1.23
CA ASN A 35 -10.61 17.06 -0.22
C ASN A 35 -9.46 16.05 -0.54
N PRO A 36 -8.41 15.91 0.28
CA PRO A 36 -7.30 14.97 0.02
C PRO A 36 -7.68 13.49 0.20
N ILE A 37 -8.98 13.17 0.31
CA ILE A 37 -9.53 11.83 0.50
C ILE A 37 -10.00 11.22 -0.84
N ALA A 38 -9.59 11.79 -1.97
CA ALA A 38 -9.60 11.08 -3.25
C ALA A 38 -8.21 10.50 -3.52
N TRP A 39 -7.76 9.57 -2.67
CA TRP A 39 -6.57 8.76 -2.98
C TRP A 39 -6.86 7.97 -4.26
N PRO A 40 -5.98 8.02 -5.28
CA PRO A 40 -6.08 7.10 -6.40
C PRO A 40 -6.06 5.68 -5.83
N GLN A 41 -6.92 4.79 -6.32
CA GLN A 41 -7.00 3.41 -5.84
C GLN A 41 -5.84 2.54 -6.33
N GLN A 42 -4.70 3.17 -6.65
CA GLN A 42 -3.45 2.54 -7.06
C GLN A 42 -2.94 1.53 -6.02
N TRP A 43 -3.17 1.78 -4.72
CA TRP A 43 -2.73 0.91 -3.64
C TRP A 43 -3.37 -0.49 -3.65
N ARG A 44 -4.62 -0.64 -4.13
CA ARG A 44 -5.29 -1.96 -4.17
C ARG A 44 -4.78 -2.85 -5.29
N ALA A 45 -4.51 -2.27 -6.45
CA ALA A 45 -3.88 -3.00 -7.57
C ALA A 45 -2.46 -3.47 -7.19
N ASP A 46 -1.72 -2.64 -6.48
CA ASP A 46 -0.40 -2.99 -5.96
C ASP A 46 -0.45 -4.05 -4.86
N TYR A 47 -1.45 -3.99 -3.98
CA TYR A 47 -1.60 -4.97 -2.91
C TYR A 47 -1.89 -6.38 -3.44
N HIS A 48 -2.83 -6.51 -4.39
CA HIS A 48 -3.16 -7.83 -4.96
C HIS A 48 -1.97 -8.48 -5.67
N SER A 49 -1.22 -7.71 -6.47
CA SER A 49 -0.04 -8.21 -7.18
C SER A 49 1.10 -8.56 -6.22
N ARG A 50 1.33 -7.77 -5.16
CA ARG A 50 2.32 -8.07 -4.11
C ARG A 50 1.98 -9.36 -3.36
N THR A 51 0.73 -9.53 -2.94
CA THR A 51 0.27 -10.74 -2.25
C THR A 51 0.37 -11.96 -3.15
N CYS A 52 -0.05 -11.84 -4.42
CA CYS A 52 0.07 -12.92 -5.40
C CYS A 52 1.53 -13.39 -5.56
N ARG A 53 2.48 -12.47 -5.79
CA ARG A 53 3.90 -12.81 -5.89
C ARG A 53 4.46 -13.41 -4.60
N ALA A 54 4.03 -12.93 -3.44
CA ALA A 54 4.44 -13.51 -2.16
C ALA A 54 3.97 -14.97 -2.03
N THR A 55 2.73 -15.27 -2.43
CA THR A 55 2.22 -16.64 -2.47
C THR A 55 2.99 -17.50 -3.47
N LEU A 56 3.28 -17.00 -4.67
CA LEU A 56 4.07 -17.74 -5.66
C LEU A 56 5.47 -18.11 -5.13
N ARG A 57 6.14 -17.19 -4.41
CA ARG A 57 7.43 -17.49 -3.76
C ARG A 57 7.32 -18.58 -2.70
N ARG A 58 6.25 -18.58 -1.90
CA ARG A 58 6.02 -19.63 -0.89
C ARG A 58 5.82 -21.00 -1.55
N ILE A 59 5.09 -21.04 -2.67
CA ILE A 59 4.90 -22.26 -3.46
C ILE A 59 6.24 -22.74 -4.04
N ASP A 60 7.04 -21.83 -4.58
CA ASP A 60 8.37 -22.14 -5.14
C ASP A 60 9.32 -22.72 -4.07
N ILE A 61 9.35 -22.11 -2.88
CA ILE A 61 10.12 -22.63 -1.74
C ILE A 61 9.65 -24.04 -1.36
N ALA A 62 8.34 -24.27 -1.27
CA ALA A 62 7.79 -25.59 -0.94
C ALA A 62 8.15 -26.67 -1.98
N ILE A 63 8.18 -26.30 -3.27
CA ILE A 63 8.61 -27.17 -4.37
C ILE A 63 10.09 -27.52 -4.22
N GLN A 64 10.94 -26.52 -3.96
CA GLN A 64 12.38 -26.73 -3.79
C GLN A 64 12.70 -27.57 -2.55
N GLU A 65 12.00 -27.35 -1.44
CA GLU A 65 12.13 -28.19 -0.24
C GLU A 65 11.77 -29.65 -0.52
N TRP A 66 10.63 -29.88 -1.19
CA TRP A 66 10.22 -31.22 -1.58
C TRP A 66 11.25 -31.89 -2.51
N ALA A 67 11.78 -31.10 -3.45
CA ALA A 67 12.79 -31.55 -4.40
C ALA A 67 14.07 -32.02 -3.69
N LEU A 68 14.52 -31.28 -2.66
CA LEU A 68 15.67 -31.66 -1.84
C LEU A 68 15.43 -32.96 -1.05
N GLU A 69 14.24 -33.14 -0.48
CA GLU A 69 13.90 -34.34 0.29
C GLU A 69 13.82 -35.60 -0.58
N HIS A 70 13.29 -35.46 -1.80
CA HIS A 70 13.04 -36.60 -2.69
C HIS A 70 14.17 -36.81 -3.70
N ASN A 71 15.22 -36.00 -3.65
CA ASN A 71 16.24 -35.92 -4.71
C ASN A 71 15.60 -35.75 -6.10
N ALA A 72 14.47 -35.05 -6.15
CA ALA A 72 13.75 -34.81 -7.38
C ALA A 72 14.37 -33.61 -8.11
N ALA A 73 14.58 -33.77 -9.42
CA ALA A 73 15.15 -32.74 -10.27
C ALA A 73 14.41 -32.71 -11.61
N GLY A 74 14.68 -31.66 -12.39
CA GLY A 74 14.22 -31.62 -13.78
C GLY A 74 12.71 -31.40 -13.92
N SER A 75 12.13 -32.20 -14.79
CA SER A 75 10.71 -32.25 -15.13
C SER A 75 9.84 -33.05 -14.15
N THR A 76 10.35 -33.37 -12.95
CA THR A 76 9.57 -34.12 -11.96
C THR A 76 8.35 -33.29 -11.53
N VAL A 77 7.15 -33.87 -11.70
CA VAL A 77 5.89 -33.25 -11.31
C VAL A 77 5.79 -33.27 -9.79
N VAL A 78 5.58 -32.11 -9.18
CA VAL A 78 5.45 -32.00 -7.72
C VAL A 78 4.01 -32.28 -7.31
N PRO A 79 3.78 -33.15 -6.30
CA PRO A 79 2.43 -33.41 -5.82
C PRO A 79 1.83 -32.15 -5.18
N THR A 80 0.61 -31.80 -5.58
CA THR A 80 -0.04 -30.56 -5.12
C THR A 80 -0.40 -30.64 -3.63
N GLU A 81 -0.67 -31.84 -3.13
CA GLU A 81 -0.91 -32.12 -1.71
C GLU A 81 0.29 -31.77 -0.83
N THR A 82 1.51 -32.06 -1.28
CA THR A 82 2.72 -31.77 -0.50
C THR A 82 2.96 -30.27 -0.40
N ILE A 83 2.67 -29.54 -1.47
CA ILE A 83 2.74 -28.08 -1.47
C ILE A 83 1.72 -27.50 -0.50
N ARG A 84 0.50 -28.05 -0.49
CA ARG A 84 -0.54 -27.61 0.45
C ARG A 84 -0.11 -27.83 1.89
N GLU A 85 0.44 -28.98 2.23
CA GLU A 85 0.88 -29.31 3.59
C GLU A 85 1.99 -28.38 4.09
N ARG A 86 2.87 -27.94 3.18
CA ARG A 86 3.97 -27.02 3.50
C ARG A 86 3.57 -25.55 3.62
N LEU A 87 2.37 -25.19 3.19
CA LEU A 87 1.86 -23.83 3.35
C LEU A 87 1.20 -23.65 4.72
N GLU A 88 1.42 -22.48 5.31
CA GLU A 88 0.77 -22.07 6.56
C GLU A 88 -0.76 -22.23 6.44
N GLY A 89 -1.35 -23.10 7.26
CA GLY A 89 -2.79 -23.39 7.22
C GLY A 89 -3.22 -24.53 6.28
N GLN A 90 -2.28 -25.30 5.74
CA GLN A 90 -2.53 -26.50 4.91
C GLN A 90 -3.39 -26.23 3.65
N HIS A 91 -3.41 -24.99 3.20
CA HIS A 91 -4.22 -24.52 2.10
C HIS A 91 -3.46 -23.48 1.28
N VAL A 92 -3.57 -23.57 -0.05
CA VAL A 92 -3.08 -22.55 -0.96
C VAL A 92 -4.13 -21.43 -0.99
N PRO A 93 -3.88 -20.24 -0.43
CA PRO A 93 -4.85 -19.16 -0.45
C PRO A 93 -5.17 -18.79 -1.89
N ALA A 94 -6.42 -18.44 -2.20
CA ALA A 94 -6.80 -18.01 -3.54
C ALA A 94 -6.09 -16.70 -3.94
N CYS A 95 -5.82 -16.51 -5.23
CA CYS A 95 -5.31 -15.24 -5.72
C CYS A 95 -6.35 -14.14 -5.42
N PRO A 96 -5.97 -13.00 -4.82
CA PRO A 96 -6.92 -11.93 -4.46
C PRO A 96 -7.58 -11.27 -5.68
N SER A 97 -7.07 -11.53 -6.89
CA SER A 97 -7.68 -11.10 -8.16
C SER A 97 -8.48 -12.19 -8.87
N GLY A 98 -8.72 -13.33 -8.21
CA GLY A 98 -9.55 -14.43 -8.73
C GLY A 98 -8.82 -15.40 -9.68
N GLY A 99 -7.49 -15.34 -9.76
CA GLY A 99 -6.69 -16.28 -10.53
C GLY A 99 -6.46 -17.63 -9.86
N ALA A 100 -6.07 -18.60 -10.67
CA ALA A 100 -5.57 -19.90 -10.22
C ALA A 100 -4.05 -19.95 -10.29
N TYR A 101 -3.44 -20.67 -9.34
CA TYR A 101 -2.02 -20.99 -9.38
C TYR A 101 -1.83 -22.32 -10.10
N SER A 102 -0.99 -22.31 -11.13
CA SER A 102 -0.55 -23.52 -11.82
C SER A 102 0.83 -23.90 -11.33
N VAL A 103 0.95 -25.06 -10.71
CA VAL A 103 2.22 -25.69 -10.38
C VAL A 103 2.58 -26.69 -11.47
N SER A 104 3.84 -26.68 -11.88
CA SER A 104 4.38 -27.59 -12.90
C SER A 104 5.42 -28.52 -12.29
N THR A 105 6.68 -28.31 -12.62
CA THR A 105 7.81 -29.18 -12.30
C THR A 105 8.79 -28.47 -11.38
N VAL A 106 9.77 -29.19 -10.85
CA VAL A 106 10.84 -28.61 -10.01
C VAL A 106 11.61 -27.50 -10.75
N GLU A 107 11.87 -27.66 -12.06
CA GLU A 107 12.57 -26.63 -12.86
C GLU A 107 11.70 -25.45 -13.29
N GLU A 108 10.38 -25.59 -13.29
CA GLU A 108 9.48 -24.59 -13.87
C GLU A 108 8.77 -23.80 -12.77
N PRO A 109 9.00 -22.47 -12.67
CA PRO A 109 8.47 -21.68 -11.57
C PRO A 109 6.93 -21.66 -11.58
N PRO A 110 6.29 -21.61 -10.39
CA PRO A 110 4.84 -21.57 -10.30
C PRO A 110 4.30 -20.29 -10.95
N ARG A 111 3.19 -20.41 -11.67
CA ARG A 111 2.56 -19.30 -12.38
C ARG A 111 1.17 -19.01 -11.86
N CYS A 112 0.75 -17.76 -12.03
CA CYS A 112 -0.62 -17.32 -11.79
C CYS A 112 -1.31 -17.06 -13.15
N SER A 113 -2.60 -17.42 -13.25
CA SER A 113 -3.40 -17.18 -14.46
C SER A 113 -3.70 -15.69 -14.72
N VAL A 114 -3.47 -14.81 -13.73
CA VAL A 114 -3.69 -13.36 -13.88
C VAL A 114 -2.47 -12.73 -14.57
N PRO A 115 -2.68 -11.99 -15.67
CA PRO A 115 -1.59 -11.29 -16.35
C PRO A 115 -0.92 -10.28 -15.40
N ASN A 116 0.40 -10.09 -15.53
CA ASN A 116 1.25 -9.23 -14.69
C ASN A 116 1.39 -9.62 -13.21
N HIS A 117 0.98 -10.83 -12.82
CA HIS A 117 1.11 -11.33 -11.44
C HIS A 117 2.20 -12.41 -11.25
N GLY A 118 2.98 -12.71 -12.29
CA GLY A 118 4.05 -13.71 -12.27
C GLY A 118 5.25 -13.34 -11.38
N LEU A 119 6.09 -14.35 -11.11
CA LEU A 119 7.40 -14.20 -10.46
C LEU A 119 8.41 -13.50 -11.37
#